data_AF-A0A6I6MJH2-F1
#
_entry.id   AF-A0A6I6MJH2-F1
#
_cell.length_a   1.000
_cell.length_b   1.000
_cell.length_c   1.000
_cell.angle_alpha   90.00
_cell.angle_beta   90.00
_cell.angle_gamma   90.00
#
_symmetry.space_group_name_H-M   'P 1'
#
loop_
_entity.id
_entity.type
_entity.pdbx_description
1 polymer ?
#
loop_
_entity_poly.entity_id
_entity_poly.type
_entity_poly.pdbx_seq_one_letter_code
_entity_poly.pdbx_strand_id
1 'polypeptide(L)'
;MNMRTLLIALAAVAIGLVLLVAFALLRFSGCSYDIISENVSPSGRYVARWLSIDCGMNAFSNEVLVQDRWFPGLPALDGKPAGARVTSDFLAIDGGSDMAWEGDVLVLHYPARSAPELDRRSVGGARVETRPGPR
;
A
#
# COMPACT_ATOMS: atom_id res chain seq x y z
N MET A 1 3.43 -53.84 -10.64
CA MET A 1 3.44 -52.74 -9.65
C MET A 1 2.36 -53.03 -8.63
N ASN A 2 2.70 -53.13 -7.34
CA ASN A 2 1.72 -53.54 -6.33
C ASN A 2 0.71 -52.41 -6.06
N MET A 3 -0.53 -52.78 -5.72
CA MET A 3 -1.62 -51.82 -5.50
C MET A 3 -1.27 -50.75 -4.45
N ARG A 4 -0.47 -51.12 -3.44
CA ARG A 4 0.11 -50.20 -2.45
C ARG A 4 1.00 -49.13 -3.08
N THR A 5 1.89 -49.51 -3.98
CA THR A 5 2.83 -48.58 -4.65
C THR A 5 2.09 -47.62 -5.58
N LEU A 6 1.03 -48.09 -6.25
CA LEU A 6 0.14 -47.26 -7.06
C LEU A 6 -0.58 -46.20 -6.21
N LEU A 7 -1.14 -46.60 -5.06
CA LEU A 7 -1.85 -45.70 -4.15
C LEU A 7 -0.93 -44.63 -3.55
N ILE A 8 0.29 -45.00 -3.17
CA ILE A 8 1.28 -44.04 -2.65
C ILE A 8 1.68 -43.02 -3.74
N ALA A 9 1.91 -43.49 -4.96
CA ALA A 9 2.23 -42.60 -6.09
C ALA A 9 1.08 -41.62 -6.40
N LEU A 10 -0.17 -42.10 -6.40
CA LEU A 10 -1.35 -41.26 -6.57
C LEU A 10 -1.51 -40.22 -5.46
N ALA A 11 -1.29 -40.62 -4.20
CA ALA A 11 -1.34 -39.69 -3.07
C ALA A 11 -0.24 -38.62 -3.17
N ALA A 12 0.98 -38.99 -3.57
CA ALA A 12 2.08 -38.06 -3.75
C ALA A 12 1.79 -37.04 -4.87
N VAL A 13 1.22 -37.49 -6.00
CA VAL A 13 0.81 -36.60 -7.10
C VAL A 13 -0.30 -35.66 -6.64
N ALA A 14 -1.32 -36.18 -5.93
CA ALA A 14 -2.41 -35.35 -5.42
C ALA A 14 -1.92 -34.28 -4.44
N ILE A 15 -1.03 -34.63 -3.50
CA ILE A 15 -0.42 -33.68 -2.56
C ILE A 15 0.41 -32.64 -3.32
N GLY A 16 1.24 -33.07 -4.26
CA GLY A 16 2.03 -32.17 -5.09
C GLY A 16 1.17 -31.16 -5.84
N LEU A 17 0.03 -31.61 -6.38
CA LEU A 17 -0.91 -30.75 -7.11
C LEU A 17 -1.61 -29.75 -6.18
N VAL A 18 -2.01 -30.17 -4.98
CA VAL A 18 -2.58 -29.27 -3.96
C VAL A 18 -1.57 -28.20 -3.55
N LEU A 19 -0.30 -28.58 -3.32
CA LEU A 19 0.76 -27.62 -2.98
C LEU A 19 1.04 -26.64 -4.12
N LEU A 20 1.03 -27.11 -5.38
CA LEU A 20 1.20 -26.27 -6.56
C LEU A 20 0.07 -25.24 -6.71
N VAL A 21 -1.18 -25.68 -6.51
CA VAL A 21 -2.35 -24.78 -6.54
C VAL A 21 -2.30 -23.78 -5.39
N ALA A 22 -1.96 -24.21 -4.17
CA ALA A 22 -1.81 -23.32 -3.03
C ALA A 22 -0.70 -22.27 -3.27
N PHE A 23 0.44 -22.68 -3.81
CA PHE A 23 1.52 -21.78 -4.19
C PHE A 23 1.08 -20.79 -5.28
N ALA A 24 0.38 -21.24 -6.31
CA ALA A 24 -0.14 -20.37 -7.36
C ALA A 24 -1.13 -19.34 -6.80
N LEU A 25 -2.06 -19.76 -5.93
CA LEU A 25 -3.01 -18.85 -5.29
C LEU A 25 -2.31 -17.81 -4.42
N LEU A 26 -1.29 -18.20 -3.66
CA LEU A 26 -0.49 -17.26 -2.84
C LEU A 26 0.41 -16.34 -3.68
N ARG A 27 0.84 -16.79 -4.87
CA ARG A 27 1.75 -16.04 -5.74
C ARG A 27 1.01 -15.06 -6.65
N PHE A 28 -0.21 -15.40 -7.05
CA PHE A 28 -1.03 -14.64 -7.99
C PHE A 28 -2.26 -14.00 -7.34
N SER A 29 -2.43 -14.09 -6.01
CA SER A 29 -3.41 -13.25 -5.31
C SER A 29 -3.08 -11.79 -5.57
N GLY A 30 -4.09 -11.00 -5.95
CA GLY A 30 -3.95 -9.54 -6.01
C GLY A 30 -3.56 -8.97 -4.65
N CYS A 31 -2.96 -7.78 -4.64
CA CYS A 31 -2.64 -7.12 -3.37
C CYS A 31 -3.93 -6.64 -2.69
N SER A 32 -4.01 -6.84 -1.38
CA SER A 32 -4.96 -6.15 -0.51
C SER A 32 -4.45 -4.75 -0.21
N TYR A 33 -5.35 -3.77 -0.19
CA TYR A 33 -5.05 -2.38 0.11
C TYR A 33 -5.97 -1.89 1.23
N ASP A 34 -5.40 -1.67 2.40
CA ASP A 34 -6.14 -1.16 3.56
C ASP A 34 -5.76 0.29 3.82
N ILE A 35 -6.77 1.17 3.90
CA ILE A 35 -6.55 2.58 4.24
C ILE A 35 -6.35 2.67 5.76
N ILE A 36 -5.13 3.00 6.20
CA ILE A 36 -4.82 3.20 7.61
C ILE A 36 -5.34 4.57 8.07
N SER A 37 -5.15 5.59 7.22
CA SER A 37 -5.64 6.94 7.48
C SER A 37 -5.95 7.69 6.19
N GLU A 38 -6.95 8.55 6.27
CA GLU A 38 -7.35 9.48 5.23
C GLU A 38 -7.46 10.88 5.83
N ASN A 39 -6.87 11.87 5.15
CA ASN A 39 -6.96 13.27 5.54
C ASN A 39 -7.28 14.14 4.34
N VAL A 40 -8.26 15.04 4.47
CA VAL A 40 -8.73 15.92 3.42
C VAL A 40 -8.15 17.31 3.64
N SER A 41 -7.61 17.93 2.59
CA SER A 41 -7.11 19.30 2.65
C SER A 41 -8.20 20.28 3.10
N PRO A 42 -7.88 21.38 3.80
CA PRO A 42 -8.83 22.43 4.18
C PRO A 42 -9.64 23.00 3.00
N SER A 43 -9.06 23.03 1.80
CA SER A 43 -9.75 23.45 0.57
C SER A 43 -10.80 22.45 0.08
N GLY A 44 -10.82 21.23 0.64
CA GLY A 44 -11.67 20.11 0.23
C GLY A 44 -11.26 19.45 -1.09
N ARG A 45 -10.25 19.99 -1.79
CA ARG A 45 -9.86 19.58 -3.14
C ARG A 45 -8.97 18.33 -3.14
N TYR A 46 -8.07 18.21 -2.18
CA TYR A 46 -7.08 17.14 -2.13
C TYR A 46 -7.38 16.15 -1.01
N VAL A 47 -7.11 14.87 -1.26
CA VAL A 47 -7.22 13.78 -0.28
C VAL A 47 -5.89 13.07 -0.20
N ALA A 48 -5.34 12.98 1.00
CA ALA A 48 -4.17 12.16 1.30
C ALA A 48 -4.64 10.85 1.94
N ARG A 49 -4.07 9.72 1.52
CA ARG A 49 -4.33 8.39 2.09
C ARG A 49 -3.02 7.70 2.40
N TRP A 50 -2.93 7.11 3.58
CA TRP A 50 -1.88 6.17 3.93
C TRP A 50 -2.44 4.76 3.84
N LEU A 51 -1.76 3.93 3.05
CA LEU A 51 -2.18 2.58 2.71
C LEU A 51 -1.21 1.57 3.31
N SER A 52 -1.77 0.49 3.88
CA SER A 52 -1.10 -0.79 4.05
C SER A 52 -1.36 -1.63 2.81
N ILE A 53 -0.31 -2.23 2.25
CA ILE A 53 -0.37 -3.08 1.07
C ILE A 53 0.12 -4.47 1.46
N ASP A 54 -0.72 -5.49 1.28
CA ASP A 54 -0.37 -6.90 1.49
C ASP A 54 -0.56 -7.66 0.17
N CYS A 55 0.54 -8.09 -0.44
CA CYS A 55 0.53 -8.87 -1.68
C CYS A 55 0.71 -10.37 -1.45
N GLY A 56 0.56 -10.85 -0.21
CA GLY A 56 0.86 -12.22 0.18
C GLY A 56 2.36 -12.50 0.32
N MET A 57 2.69 -13.68 0.84
CA MET A 57 4.07 -14.19 0.98
C MET A 57 5.04 -13.26 1.75
N ASN A 58 4.56 -12.57 2.80
CA ASN A 58 5.32 -11.62 3.61
C ASN A 58 5.76 -10.33 2.90
N ALA A 59 5.18 -10.01 1.73
CA ALA A 59 5.39 -8.72 1.08
C ALA A 59 4.38 -7.70 1.64
N PHE A 60 4.78 -7.04 2.73
CA PHE A 60 4.05 -5.92 3.31
C PHE A 60 4.77 -4.61 2.97
N SER A 61 4.04 -3.63 2.46
CA SER A 61 4.57 -2.28 2.25
C SER A 61 3.54 -1.22 2.61
N ASN A 62 4.02 0.01 2.77
CA ASN A 62 3.18 1.15 3.09
C ASN A 62 3.37 2.22 2.02
N GLU A 63 2.29 2.91 1.66
CA GLU A 63 2.37 3.99 0.67
C GLU A 63 1.48 5.16 1.06
N VAL A 64 1.90 6.37 0.73
CA VAL A 64 1.05 7.55 0.80
C VAL A 64 0.64 7.96 -0.60
N LEU A 65 -0.66 8.11 -0.80
CA LEU A 65 -1.27 8.61 -2.03
C LEU A 65 -1.85 10.00 -1.79
N VAL A 66 -1.76 10.86 -2.81
CA VAL A 66 -2.49 12.13 -2.88
C VAL A 66 -3.38 12.14 -4.12
N GLN A 67 -4.65 12.43 -3.93
CA GLN A 67 -5.65 12.53 -4.99
C GLN A 67 -6.16 13.96 -5.08
N ASP A 68 -6.11 14.55 -6.29
CA ASP A 68 -6.91 15.73 -6.62
C ASP A 68 -8.32 15.28 -6.99
N ARG A 69 -9.33 15.63 -6.18
CA ARG A 69 -10.72 15.21 -6.38
C ARG A 69 -11.34 15.82 -7.63
N TRP A 70 -10.82 16.92 -8.14
CA TRP A 70 -11.32 17.57 -9.35
C TRP A 70 -10.61 17.08 -10.62
N PHE A 71 -9.51 16.33 -10.46
CA PHE A 71 -8.81 15.70 -11.56
C PHE A 71 -8.63 14.20 -11.29
N PRO A 72 -9.69 13.39 -11.41
CA PRO A 72 -9.69 11.96 -11.07
C PRO A 72 -8.89 11.09 -12.07
N GLY A 73 -8.03 11.67 -12.90
CA GLY A 73 -7.31 11.02 -14.00
C GLY A 73 -6.36 9.88 -13.60
N LEU A 74 -6.32 9.47 -12.34
CA LEU A 74 -5.59 8.31 -11.86
C LEU A 74 -6.59 7.20 -11.55
N PRO A 75 -6.72 6.18 -12.40
CA PRO A 75 -7.65 5.08 -12.16
C PRO A 75 -7.27 4.32 -10.89
N ALA A 76 -8.30 3.87 -10.15
CA ALA A 76 -8.14 2.82 -9.16
C ALA A 76 -7.83 1.52 -9.92
N LEU A 77 -6.58 1.05 -9.86
CA LEU A 77 -6.14 -0.17 -10.53
C LEU A 77 -6.03 -1.29 -9.49
N ASP A 78 -6.56 -2.46 -9.83
CA ASP A 78 -6.40 -3.69 -9.04
C ASP A 78 -6.77 -3.55 -7.54
N GLY A 79 -7.83 -2.78 -7.24
CA GLY A 79 -8.29 -2.54 -5.86
C GLY A 79 -7.56 -1.43 -5.11
N LYS A 80 -6.47 -0.87 -5.67
CA LYS A 80 -5.77 0.28 -5.09
C LYS A 80 -6.61 1.55 -5.19
N PRO A 81 -6.72 2.36 -4.12
CA PRO A 81 -7.38 3.66 -4.19
C PRO A 81 -6.77 4.59 -5.23
N ALA A 82 -7.61 5.41 -5.86
CA ALA A 82 -7.17 6.43 -6.82
C ALA A 82 -6.26 7.47 -6.14
N GLY A 83 -5.18 7.85 -6.83
CA GLY A 83 -4.25 8.88 -6.35
C GLY A 83 -2.84 8.70 -6.91
N ALA A 84 -2.04 9.76 -6.82
CA ALA A 84 -0.62 9.71 -7.14
C ALA A 84 0.14 9.27 -5.90
N ARG A 85 1.01 8.27 -6.05
CA ARG A 85 1.94 7.91 -4.98
C ARG A 85 2.93 9.05 -4.77
N VAL A 86 3.05 9.48 -3.52
CA VAL A 86 4.00 10.53 -3.11
C VAL A 86 5.18 9.95 -2.33
N THR A 87 5.01 8.81 -1.67
CA THR A 87 6.08 8.02 -1.08
C THR A 87 5.63 6.56 -0.87
N SER A 88 6.59 5.63 -0.90
CA SER A 88 6.41 4.21 -0.51
C SER A 88 7.20 3.84 0.74
N ASP A 89 7.77 4.84 1.43
CA ASP A 89 8.61 4.66 2.59
C ASP A 89 8.13 5.60 3.69
N PHE A 90 6.88 5.40 4.12
CA PHE A 90 6.29 6.17 5.21
C PHE A 90 5.97 5.28 6.40
N LEU A 91 6.56 5.63 7.54
CA LEU A 91 6.34 5.01 8.84
C LEU A 91 5.65 6.04 9.74
N ALA A 92 4.36 5.81 10.02
CA ALA A 92 3.65 6.64 10.99
C ALA A 92 4.02 6.24 12.43
N ILE A 93 3.99 7.24 13.29
CA ILE A 93 4.11 7.22 14.75
C ILE A 93 2.76 6.84 15.37
N ASP A 94 1.71 7.54 14.95
CA ASP A 94 0.33 7.37 15.40
C ASP A 94 -0.59 7.52 14.19
N GLY A 95 -1.41 6.49 13.96
CA GLY A 95 -2.23 6.19 12.79
C GLY A 95 -2.81 7.34 11.94
N GLY A 96 -3.02 8.55 12.47
CA GLY A 96 -3.57 9.68 11.73
C GLY A 96 -2.94 11.05 11.94
N SER A 97 -2.08 11.29 12.94
CA SER A 97 -1.49 12.62 13.20
C SER A 97 -0.27 12.94 12.34
N ASP A 98 0.31 11.92 11.70
CA ASP A 98 1.56 12.09 10.95
C ASP A 98 1.36 12.59 9.52
N MET A 99 0.11 12.71 9.08
CA MET A 99 -0.25 13.35 7.82
C MET A 99 -1.15 14.54 8.11
N ALA A 100 -0.62 15.74 7.91
CA ALA A 100 -1.35 16.98 8.18
C ALA A 100 -1.37 17.88 6.95
N TRP A 101 -2.45 18.63 6.79
CA TRP A 101 -2.57 19.63 5.73
C TRP A 101 -2.36 21.04 6.30
N GLU A 102 -1.47 21.79 5.66
CA GLU A 102 -1.26 23.22 5.87
C GLU A 102 -1.73 23.97 4.62
N GLY A 103 -3.03 24.24 4.55
CA GLY A 103 -3.67 24.63 3.28
C GLY A 103 -3.55 23.49 2.26
N ASP A 104 -3.03 23.77 1.07
CA ASP A 104 -2.80 22.75 0.02
C ASP A 104 -1.38 22.15 0.08
N VAL A 105 -0.70 22.26 1.23
CA VAL A 105 0.57 21.58 1.49
C VAL A 105 0.33 20.39 2.40
N LEU A 106 0.56 19.17 1.90
CA LEU A 106 0.60 17.96 2.72
C LEU A 106 1.95 17.87 3.42
N VAL A 107 1.94 17.81 4.74
CA VAL A 107 3.10 17.62 5.59
C VAL A 107 3.08 16.20 6.14
N LEU A 108 4.15 15.45 5.84
CA LEU A 108 4.40 14.12 6.37
C LEU A 108 5.37 14.22 7.55
N HIS A 109 4.86 14.00 8.76
CA HIS A 109 5.66 13.92 9.97
C HIS A 109 6.29 12.54 10.11
N TYR A 110 7.56 12.47 10.52
CA TYR A 110 8.28 11.19 10.67
C TYR A 110 9.04 11.11 12.01
N PRO A 111 9.11 9.92 12.64
CA PRO A 111 9.84 9.68 13.89
C PRO A 111 11.34 9.42 13.68
N ALA A 112 11.71 8.97 12.49
CA ALA A 112 13.01 8.39 12.22
C ALA A 112 14.13 9.45 12.10
N ARG A 113 15.38 8.97 12.16
CA ARG A 113 16.57 9.82 11.85
C ARG A 113 16.63 10.24 10.39
N SER A 114 15.90 9.55 9.52
CA SER A 114 15.88 9.74 8.07
C SER A 114 14.47 10.07 7.61
N ALA A 115 14.35 11.19 6.90
CA ALA A 115 13.09 11.61 6.29
C ALA A 115 12.65 10.58 5.23
N PRO A 116 11.33 10.39 5.04
CA PRO A 116 10.82 9.53 3.99
C PRO A 116 11.20 10.11 2.64
N GLU A 117 11.62 9.25 1.71
CA GLU A 117 11.91 9.67 0.35
C GLU A 117 10.60 9.99 -0.39
N LEU A 118 10.56 11.14 -1.07
CA LEU A 118 9.40 11.56 -1.85
C LEU A 118 9.59 11.21 -3.32
N ASP A 119 8.77 10.29 -3.82
CA ASP A 119 8.62 10.01 -5.25
C ASP A 119 8.11 11.25 -5.99
N ARG A 120 7.24 12.02 -5.33
CA ARG A 120 6.68 13.29 -5.84
C ARG A 120 6.58 14.32 -4.76
N ARG A 121 6.93 15.56 -5.12
CA ARG A 121 6.82 16.75 -4.27
C ARG A 121 5.56 17.58 -4.57
N SER A 122 4.78 17.22 -5.58
CA SER A 122 3.52 17.90 -5.89
C SER A 122 2.52 17.02 -6.65
N VAL A 123 1.23 17.29 -6.45
CA VAL A 123 0.11 16.61 -7.11
C VAL A 123 -1.01 17.62 -7.37
N GLY A 124 -1.32 17.88 -8.65
CA GLY A 124 -2.46 18.74 -9.01
C GLY A 124 -2.41 20.18 -8.46
N GLY A 125 -1.23 20.66 -8.04
CA GLY A 125 -1.03 21.96 -7.38
C GLY A 125 -0.79 21.86 -5.86
N ALA A 126 -1.19 20.76 -5.22
CA ALA A 126 -0.79 20.50 -3.84
C ALA A 126 0.71 20.22 -3.75
N ARG A 127 1.37 20.72 -2.70
CA ARG A 127 2.78 20.42 -2.40
C ARG A 127 2.89 19.33 -1.34
N VAL A 128 3.98 18.57 -1.37
CA VAL A 128 4.27 17.52 -0.38
C VAL A 128 5.61 17.84 0.27
N GLU A 129 5.60 17.94 1.59
CA GLU A 129 6.75 18.23 2.42
C GLU A 129 6.91 17.16 3.49
N THR A 130 8.14 16.98 3.96
CA THR A 130 8.46 16.07 5.07
C THR A 130 9.03 16.90 6.21
N ARG A 131 8.57 16.65 7.43
CA ARG A 131 9.05 17.35 8.63
C ARG A 131 9.29 16.37 9.76
N PRO A 132 10.31 16.56 10.60
CA PRO A 132 10.46 15.73 11.79
C PRO A 132 9.23 15.92 12.69
N GLY A 133 8.68 14.81 13.19
CA GLY A 133 7.61 14.83 14.20
C GLY A 133 8.16 15.20 15.59
N PRO A 134 7.28 15.58 16.54
CA PRO A 134 7.70 15.68 17.94
C PRO A 134 8.24 14.32 18.41
N ARG A 135 9.33 14.34 19.18
CA ARG A 135 9.93 13.15 19.79
C ARG A 135 9.12 12.67 20.98
#